data_AF-A0A936F3T8-F1
#
_entry.id   AF-A0A936F3T8-F1
#
_cell.length_a   1.000
_cell.length_b   1.000
_cell.length_c   1.000
_cell.angle_alpha   90.00
_cell.angle_beta   90.00
_cell.angle_gamma   90.00
#
_symmetry.space_group_name_H-M   'P 1'
#
loop_
_entity.id
_entity.type
_entity.pdbx_description
1 polymer ?
#
loop_
_entity_poly.entity_id
_entity_poly.type
_entity_poly.pdbx_seq_one_letter_code
_entity_poly.pdbx_strand_id
1 'polypeptide(L)'
;MSQSIDRPELSAAEWKLIQDLRALPDGPLRSRVHASLGELLYFFQNPKCQGVGVDGFPCGTPRSSCDDCHQIWEALDKVAERVKKN
;
A
#
# COMPACT_ATOMS: atom_id res chain seq x y z
N MET A 1 0.27 25.81 21.41
CA MET A 1 1.40 24.88 21.31
C MET A 1 1.55 24.51 19.84
N SER A 2 2.57 25.04 19.16
CA SER A 2 2.83 24.67 17.77
C SER A 2 3.45 23.29 17.75
N GLN A 3 2.70 22.29 17.28
CA GLN A 3 3.27 20.99 17.00
C GLN A 3 4.31 21.18 15.89
N SER A 4 5.59 21.01 16.23
CA SER A 4 6.64 20.82 15.25
C SER A 4 6.28 19.59 14.45
N ILE A 5 5.87 19.80 13.20
CA ILE A 5 5.69 18.71 12.24
C ILE A 5 7.08 18.11 12.08
N ASP A 6 7.31 16.97 12.74
CA ASP A 6 8.53 16.18 12.54
C ASP A 6 8.51 15.77 11.07
N ARG A 7 9.34 16.43 10.26
CA ARG A 7 9.39 16.19 8.83
C ARG A 7 10.53 15.22 8.61
N PRO A 8 10.25 13.91 8.49
CA PRO A 8 11.32 12.92 8.34
C PRO A 8 12.14 13.25 7.09
N GLU A 9 13.46 13.20 7.23
CA GLU A 9 14.35 13.31 6.08
C GLU A 9 14.13 12.09 5.19
N LEU A 10 13.82 12.34 3.92
CA LEU A 10 13.62 11.29 2.93
C LEU A 10 14.99 10.90 2.34
N SER A 11 15.21 9.60 2.19
CA SER A 11 16.31 9.05 1.42
C SER A 11 16.21 9.44 -0.06
N ALA A 12 17.31 9.31 -0.80
CA ALA A 12 17.34 9.58 -2.24
C ALA A 12 16.33 8.72 -3.02
N ALA A 13 16.12 7.47 -2.60
CA ALA A 13 15.15 6.56 -3.21
C ALA A 13 13.70 7.02 -2.99
N GLU A 14 13.37 7.45 -1.77
CA GLU A 14 12.04 7.99 -1.44
C GLU A 14 11.77 9.30 -2.19
N TRP A 15 12.78 10.17 -2.30
CA TRP A 15 12.69 11.38 -3.10
C TRP A 15 12.40 11.09 -4.57
N LYS A 16 13.13 10.12 -5.15
CA LYS A 16 12.91 9.71 -6.54
C LYS A 16 11.49 9.17 -6.75
N LEU A 17 11.00 8.32 -5.84
CA LEU A 17 9.63 7.80 -5.92
C LEU A 17 8.59 8.94 -5.93
N ILE A 18 8.72 9.92 -5.03
CA ILE A 18 7.79 11.06 -4.97
C ILE A 18 7.86 11.89 -6.26
N GLN A 19 9.05 12.11 -6.81
CA GLN A 19 9.23 12.83 -8.08
C GLN A 19 8.56 12.08 -9.24
N ASP A 20 8.79 10.77 -9.37
CA ASP A 20 8.22 9.94 -10.43
C ASP A 20 6.68 9.94 -10.36
N LEU A 21 6.10 9.85 -9.15
CA LEU A 21 4.64 9.95 -8.95
C LEU A 21 4.08 11.33 -9.34
N ARG A 22 4.82 12.41 -9.08
CA ARG A 22 4.39 13.78 -9.45
C ARG A 22 4.51 14.05 -10.95
N ALA A 23 5.43 13.36 -11.62
CA ALA A 23 5.64 13.49 -13.06
C ALA A 23 4.62 12.71 -13.90
N LEU A 24 3.71 11.94 -13.27
CA LEU A 24 2.63 11.27 -13.98
C LEU A 24 1.76 12.28 -14.75
N PRO A 25 1.50 12.06 -16.05
CA PRO A 25 0.67 12.97 -16.84
C PRO A 25 -0.76 13.01 -16.31
N ASP A 26 -1.40 14.17 -16.43
CA ASP A 26 -2.81 14.31 -16.05
C ASP A 26 -3.71 13.39 -16.87
N GLY A 27 -4.69 12.78 -16.20
CA GLY A 27 -5.67 11.92 -16.84
C GLY A 27 -6.11 10.72 -15.99
N PRO A 28 -6.91 9.82 -16.57
CA PRO A 28 -7.52 8.70 -15.85
C PRO A 28 -6.51 7.78 -15.17
N LEU A 29 -5.34 7.61 -15.76
CA LEU A 29 -4.28 6.76 -15.20
C LEU A 29 -3.71 7.34 -13.90
N ARG A 30 -3.44 8.65 -13.85
CA ARG A 30 -2.96 9.33 -12.63
C ARG A 30 -3.97 9.20 -11.50
N SER A 31 -5.25 9.44 -11.78
CA SER A 31 -6.32 9.27 -10.80
C SER A 31 -6.40 7.84 -10.27
N ARG A 32 -6.25 6.84 -11.15
CA ARG A 32 -6.24 5.43 -10.76
C ARG A 32 -5.04 5.07 -9.88
N VAL A 33 -3.84 5.53 -10.24
CA VAL A 33 -2.62 5.32 -9.43
C VAL A 33 -2.76 5.96 -8.05
N HIS A 34 -3.25 7.20 -7.98
CA HIS A 34 -3.50 7.89 -6.71
C HIS A 34 -4.48 7.12 -5.82
N ALA A 35 -5.61 6.67 -6.37
CA ALA A 35 -6.60 5.89 -5.64
C ALA A 35 -6.00 4.57 -5.12
N SER A 36 -5.31 3.81 -5.99
CA SER A 36 -4.69 2.54 -5.61
C SER A 36 -3.60 2.69 -4.55
N LEU A 37 -2.76 3.73 -4.63
CA LEU A 37 -1.77 4.02 -3.59
C LEU A 37 -2.42 4.41 -2.27
N GLY A 38 -3.51 5.20 -2.30
CA GLY A 38 -4.28 5.55 -1.12
C GLY A 38 -4.83 4.33 -0.39
N GLU A 39 -5.50 3.42 -1.12
CA GLU A 39 -6.02 2.17 -0.58
C GLU A 39 -4.92 1.27 -0.01
N LEU A 40 -3.78 1.16 -0.72
CA LEU A 40 -2.66 0.36 -0.27
C LEU A 40 -2.03 0.91 1.02
N LEU A 41 -1.83 2.23 1.10
CA LEU A 41 -1.31 2.88 2.30
C LEU A 41 -2.28 2.74 3.47
N TYR A 42 -3.59 2.90 3.22
CA TYR A 42 -4.62 2.68 4.23
C TYR A 42 -4.57 1.24 4.77
N PHE A 43 -4.44 0.25 3.89
CA PHE A 43 -4.29 -1.16 4.27
C PHE A 43 -3.02 -1.41 5.10
N PHE A 44 -1.88 -0.81 4.73
CA PHE A 44 -0.65 -0.97 5.53
C PHE A 44 -0.74 -0.32 6.91
N GLN A 45 -1.45 0.80 7.04
CA GLN A 45 -1.70 1.44 8.34
C GLN A 45 -2.75 0.68 9.17
N ASN A 46 -3.70 0.03 8.50
CA ASN A 46 -4.79 -0.72 9.10
C ASN A 46 -4.79 -2.15 8.54
N PRO A 47 -3.83 -3.00 8.96
CA PRO A 47 -3.64 -4.34 8.42
C PRO A 47 -4.70 -5.33 8.94
N LYS A 48 -5.97 -4.93 8.93
CA LYS A 48 -7.12 -5.75 9.26
C LYS A 48 -7.94 -5.84 7.99
N CYS A 49 -8.13 -7.04 7.45
CA CYS A 49 -9.11 -7.20 6.38
C CYS A 49 -10.50 -6.86 6.96
N GLN A 50 -11.25 -6.04 6.23
CA GLN A 50 -12.62 -5.67 6.58
C GLN A 50 -13.59 -6.82 6.26
N GLY A 51 -13.06 -7.94 5.77
CA GLY A 51 -13.80 -9.18 5.57
C GLY A 51 -14.16 -9.83 6.90
N VAL A 52 -15.39 -10.32 6.96
CA VAL A 52 -15.86 -11.23 8.00
C VAL A 52 -15.47 -12.63 7.55
N GLY A 53 -14.68 -13.35 8.36
CA GLY A 53 -14.35 -14.76 8.07
C GLY A 53 -15.62 -15.62 8.04
N VAL A 54 -15.50 -16.86 7.55
CA VAL A 54 -16.64 -17.81 7.48
C VAL A 54 -17.36 -18.02 8.82
N ASP A 55 -16.66 -17.77 9.93
CA ASP A 55 -17.16 -17.88 11.30
C ASP A 55 -17.78 -16.59 11.86
N GLY A 56 -17.90 -15.52 11.08
CA GLY A 56 -18.51 -14.27 11.54
C GLY A 56 -17.56 -13.31 12.29
N PHE A 57 -16.28 -13.67 12.46
CA PHE A 57 -15.29 -12.85 13.17
C PHE A 57 -14.46 -11.99 12.18
N PRO A 58 -14.04 -10.77 12.58
CA PRO A 58 -13.11 -9.99 11.80
C PRO A 58 -11.84 -10.80 11.61
N CYS A 59 -11.35 -10.85 10.37
CA CYS A 59 -10.14 -11.60 10.08
C CYS A 59 -8.99 -11.12 10.99
N GLY A 60 -8.16 -12.06 11.46
CA GLY A 60 -7.04 -11.77 12.36
C GLY A 60 -5.87 -11.12 11.62
N THR A 61 -4.75 -11.84 11.51
CA THR A 61 -3.59 -11.30 10.79
C THR A 61 -3.81 -11.39 9.26
N PRO A 62 -3.28 -10.44 8.47
CA PRO A 62 -3.40 -10.45 7.01
C PRO A 62 -2.86 -11.71 6.31
N ARG A 63 -2.04 -12.52 7.00
CA ARG A 63 -1.47 -13.75 6.45
C ARG A 63 -2.30 -14.99 6.76
N SER A 64 -3.33 -14.90 7.60
CA SER A 64 -3.91 -16.08 8.26
C SER A 64 -5.42 -16.22 8.13
N SER A 65 -6.13 -15.33 7.42
CA SER A 65 -7.56 -15.17 7.77
C SER A 65 -8.57 -14.74 6.70
N CYS A 66 -8.23 -14.39 5.46
CA CYS A 66 -9.24 -14.22 4.39
C CYS A 66 -8.62 -14.40 2.97
N ASP A 67 -9.35 -15.00 2.03
CA ASP A 67 -8.88 -15.24 0.65
C ASP A 67 -8.47 -13.93 -0.05
N ASP A 68 -9.20 -12.85 0.21
CA ASP A 68 -8.89 -11.52 -0.33
C ASP A 68 -7.55 -10.97 0.19
N CYS A 69 -7.23 -11.21 1.47
CA CYS A 69 -5.92 -10.87 2.03
C CYS A 69 -4.81 -11.72 1.43
N HIS A 70 -5.03 -13.02 1.25
CA HIS A 70 -4.06 -13.91 0.62
C HIS A 70 -3.71 -13.44 -0.79
N GLN A 71 -4.72 -13.06 -1.58
CA GLN A 71 -4.50 -12.56 -2.94
C GLN A 71 -3.67 -11.27 -2.97
N ILE A 72 -3.90 -10.34 -2.03
CA ILE A 72 -3.11 -9.11 -1.94
C ILE A 72 -1.65 -9.42 -1.59
N TRP A 73 -1.39 -10.28 -0.60
CA TRP A 73 -0.03 -10.65 -0.24
C TRP A 73 0.69 -11.41 -1.34
N GLU A 74 0.01 -12.35 -2.00
CA GLU A 74 0.59 -13.04 -3.16
C GLU A 74 0.94 -12.08 -4.30
N ALA A 75 0.11 -11.06 -4.53
CA ALA A 75 0.39 -10.06 -5.55
C ALA A 75 1.63 -9.24 -5.16
N LEU A 76 1.75 -8.83 -3.90
CA LEU A 76 2.92 -8.12 -3.38
C LEU A 76 4.20 -8.95 -3.47
N ASP A 77 4.14 -10.24 -3.11
CA ASP A 77 5.28 -11.17 -3.22
C ASP A 77 5.71 -11.34 -4.69
N LYS A 78 4.75 -11.49 -5.62
CA LYS A 78 5.04 -11.57 -7.06
C LYS A 78 5.70 -10.29 -7.58
N VAL A 79 5.31 -9.12 -7.08
CA VAL A 79 5.96 -7.84 -7.42
C VAL A 79 7.38 -7.79 -6.85
N ALA A 80 7.58 -8.16 -5.58
CA ALA A 80 8.88 -8.17 -4.94
C ALA A 80 9.88 -9.09 -5.66
N GLU A 81 9.45 -10.26 -6.12
CA GLU A 81 10.29 -11.19 -6.90
C GLU A 81 10.70 -10.64 -8.27
N ARG A 82 9.88 -9.80 -8.90
CA ARG A 82 10.25 -9.14 -10.16
C ARG A 82 11.27 -8.04 -9.94
N VAL A 83 11.15 -7.30 -8.84
CA VAL A 83 12.12 -6.26 -8.47
C VAL A 83 13.49 -6.87 -8.17
N LYS A 84 13.56 -8.05 -7.53
CA LYS A 84 14.83 -8.76 -7.28
C LYS A 84 15.54 -9.28 -8.54
N LYS A 85 14.80 -9.48 -9.63
CA LYS A 85 15.33 -10.00 -10.90
C LYS A 85 15.83 -8.91 -11.85
N ASN A 86 15.54 -7.65 -11.54
CA ASN A 86 16.03 -6.47 -12.26
C ASN A 86 17.15 -5.79 -11.46
#